data_AF-A0A0G0JCN4-F1
#
_entry.id   AF-A0A0G0JCN4-F1
#
_cell.length_a   1.000
_cell.length_b   1.000
_cell.length_c   1.000
_cell.angle_alpha   90.00
_cell.angle_beta   90.00
_cell.angle_gamma   90.00
#
_symmetry.space_group_name_H-M   'P 1'
#
loop_
_entity.id
_entity.type
_entity.pdbx_description
1 polymer ?
#
loop_
_entity_poly.entity_id
_entity_poly.type
_entity_poly.pdbx_seq_one_letter_code
_entity_poly.pdbx_strand_id
1 'polypeptide(L)'
;MKNFFKHGYWVLGFLVLVSLPLLCVKIAKSQTATNLVISEVQIAGVGTGNSGQDFIEIYNPTSQEINLDGLRLAKRTSTAVATASASIVAFNSDEKVAPYSYFLWCNGSLADALNCDKSTGAIVSNNNTIAILNGALIDGIVLDAVTFGSPDFPFGEGTFLTAPEPGTSVERKAKGTSTAESMMDSLLDGLLGNGYDSGSNASDFIVRDSPQPQNSASASETLAEATPTVTETLTPTPSETATPTPTVTETITPTPSETATPTPTQTESPTPTPSETVTPTPSETIMPTPTVTPIPTSTPVEEVVATFNFPSRNVVCKIIYKPYKVLFLSGVMPTFSCSKVSEPSTSN
;
A
#
# COMPACT_ATOMS: atom_id res chain seq x y z
N MET A 1 -41.16 41.28 61.30
CA MET A 1 -39.76 41.77 61.33
C MET A 1 -38.84 40.62 61.71
N LYS A 2 -37.81 40.36 60.88
CA LYS A 2 -36.60 39.51 61.10
C LYS A 2 -36.85 37.98 61.03
N ASN A 3 -36.75 37.36 59.85
CA ASN A 3 -35.57 36.81 59.12
C ASN A 3 -34.87 35.63 59.82
N PHE A 4 -34.84 34.42 59.21
CA PHE A 4 -33.66 33.86 58.50
C PHE A 4 -33.81 32.35 58.16
N PHE A 5 -33.68 32.03 56.85
CA PHE A 5 -32.98 30.90 56.20
C PHE A 5 -33.16 29.45 56.69
N LYS A 6 -33.79 28.58 55.89
CA LYS A 6 -33.24 27.72 54.80
C LYS A 6 -32.72 26.35 55.27
N HIS A 7 -33.13 25.33 54.51
CA HIS A 7 -32.48 24.05 54.16
C HIS A 7 -33.28 22.81 54.54
N GLY A 8 -34.20 22.42 53.66
CA GLY A 8 -34.80 21.10 53.66
C GLY A 8 -35.28 20.76 52.25
N TYR A 9 -34.83 19.61 51.75
CA TYR A 9 -35.32 18.90 50.56
C TYR A 9 -34.89 19.44 49.20
N TRP A 10 -33.79 18.88 48.67
CA TRP A 10 -33.75 18.40 47.29
C TRP A 10 -32.91 17.12 47.27
N VAL A 11 -33.61 16.00 47.43
CA VAL A 11 -33.09 14.64 47.25
C VAL A 11 -33.67 14.15 45.92
N LEU A 12 -32.81 13.53 45.12
CA LEU A 12 -33.08 12.82 43.86
C LEU A 12 -33.50 13.66 42.65
N GLY A 13 -32.52 14.02 41.83
CA GLY A 13 -32.73 14.36 40.43
C GLY A 13 -31.38 14.66 39.77
N PHE A 14 -31.10 14.01 38.64
CA PHE A 14 -29.91 14.17 37.79
C PHE A 14 -28.62 13.45 38.21
N LEU A 15 -28.59 12.13 37.93
CA LEU A 15 -27.33 11.45 37.60
C LEU A 15 -27.57 10.46 36.46
N VAL A 16 -28.01 10.99 35.31
CA VAL A 16 -27.92 10.33 33.99
C VAL A 16 -27.37 11.37 33.02
N LEU A 17 -26.14 11.80 33.26
CA LEU A 17 -25.34 12.49 32.24
C LEU A 17 -24.65 11.40 31.42
N VAL A 18 -25.41 10.95 30.43
CA VAL A 18 -24.97 10.40 29.14
C VAL A 18 -23.46 10.19 29.05
N SER A 19 -23.00 8.99 29.39
CA SER A 19 -21.73 8.47 28.91
C SER A 19 -21.86 8.21 27.41
N LEU A 20 -21.87 9.29 26.62
CA LEU A 20 -21.63 9.17 25.19
C LEU A 20 -20.17 8.77 25.09
N PRO A 21 -19.81 7.56 24.62
CA PRO A 21 -18.43 7.34 24.25
C PRO A 21 -18.12 8.43 23.23
N LEU A 22 -17.06 9.20 23.46
CA LEU A 22 -16.39 9.88 22.36
C LEU A 22 -16.04 8.76 21.37
N LEU A 23 -16.93 8.48 20.43
CA LEU A 23 -16.55 7.99 19.13
C LEU A 23 -15.63 9.09 18.64
N CYS A 24 -14.33 8.86 18.84
CA CYS A 24 -13.32 9.41 17.96
C CYS A 24 -13.75 8.92 16.59
N VAL A 25 -14.58 9.71 15.91
CA VAL A 25 -14.75 9.62 14.47
C VAL A 25 -13.36 9.94 13.97
N LYS A 26 -12.55 8.90 13.80
CA LYS A 26 -11.39 8.96 12.94
C LYS A 26 -11.99 9.34 11.61
N ILE A 27 -11.94 10.63 11.27
CA ILE A 27 -12.15 11.07 9.91
C ILE A 27 -11.04 10.33 9.16
N ALA A 28 -11.41 9.24 8.49
CA ALA A 28 -10.50 8.56 7.59
C ALA A 28 -10.13 9.61 6.55
N LYS A 29 -8.87 10.08 6.58
CA LYS A 29 -8.35 10.85 5.45
C LYS A 29 -8.52 9.96 4.22
N SER A 30 -8.91 10.55 3.10
CA SER A 30 -8.78 9.86 1.81
C SER A 30 -7.32 9.42 1.69
N GLN A 31 -7.08 8.11 1.65
CA GLN A 31 -5.74 7.53 1.52
C GLN A 31 -5.36 7.31 0.05
N THR A 32 -6.14 7.86 -0.88
CA THR A 32 -5.73 7.97 -2.28
C THR A 32 -4.81 9.17 -2.42
N ALA A 33 -3.65 8.98 -3.03
CA ALA A 33 -2.68 10.02 -3.31
C ALA A 33 -3.29 11.13 -4.19
N THR A 34 -2.79 12.35 -4.01
CA THR A 34 -3.25 13.55 -4.75
C THR A 34 -2.21 14.06 -5.75
N ASN A 35 -1.18 13.27 -6.00
CA ASN A 35 -0.09 13.53 -6.94
C ASN A 35 0.29 12.22 -7.64
N LEU A 36 1.20 12.30 -8.61
CA LEU A 36 1.80 11.12 -9.23
C LEU A 36 2.41 10.20 -8.17
N VAL A 37 2.17 8.91 -8.33
CA VAL A 37 2.75 7.85 -7.49
C VAL A 37 3.42 6.80 -8.38
N ILE A 38 4.44 6.15 -7.85
CA ILE A 38 4.99 4.91 -8.37
C ILE A 38 3.98 3.81 -8.05
N SER A 39 3.44 3.17 -9.08
CA SER A 39 2.36 2.17 -8.94
C SER A 39 2.84 0.74 -9.12
N GLU A 40 3.88 0.48 -9.92
CA GLU A 40 4.45 -0.87 -10.03
C GLU A 40 5.96 -0.81 -10.28
N VAL A 41 6.71 -1.71 -9.63
CA VAL A 41 8.16 -1.80 -9.79
C VAL A 41 8.60 -3.25 -9.92
N GLN A 42 9.24 -3.58 -11.03
CA GLN A 42 10.07 -4.78 -11.18
C GLN A 42 11.54 -4.38 -11.26
N ILE A 43 12.38 -5.17 -10.59
CA ILE A 43 13.84 -5.05 -10.68
C ILE A 43 14.45 -6.42 -10.94
N ALA A 44 15.55 -6.43 -11.71
CA ALA A 44 16.33 -7.58 -12.16
C ALA A 44 15.58 -8.62 -13.01
N GLY A 45 14.24 -8.69 -13.05
CA GLY A 45 13.46 -9.62 -13.88
C GLY A 45 13.81 -11.12 -13.72
N VAL A 46 13.26 -12.02 -14.54
CA VAL A 46 13.35 -13.51 -14.39
C VAL A 46 14.73 -14.13 -14.68
N GLY A 47 15.42 -14.72 -13.68
CA GLY A 47 16.59 -15.63 -13.83
C GLY A 47 17.96 -15.09 -13.35
N THR A 48 19.03 -15.90 -13.43
CA THR A 48 20.41 -15.47 -13.09
C THR A 48 21.09 -14.69 -14.23
N GLY A 49 21.54 -13.46 -13.95
CA GLY A 49 22.29 -12.62 -14.91
C GLY A 49 21.49 -11.54 -15.63
N ASN A 50 20.24 -11.27 -15.22
CA ASN A 50 19.30 -10.39 -15.91
C ASN A 50 19.42 -8.91 -15.54
N SER A 51 20.62 -8.35 -15.67
CA SER A 51 20.75 -6.89 -15.66
C SER A 51 19.92 -6.29 -16.79
N GLY A 52 19.05 -5.33 -16.47
CA GLY A 52 18.30 -4.55 -17.46
C GLY A 52 16.83 -4.94 -17.64
N GLN A 53 16.31 -5.90 -16.86
CA GLN A 53 14.89 -6.24 -16.90
C GLN A 53 14.08 -5.45 -15.86
N ASP A 54 14.36 -4.15 -15.74
CA ASP A 54 13.75 -3.26 -14.75
C ASP A 54 12.64 -2.42 -15.42
N PHE A 55 11.51 -2.26 -14.74
CA PHE A 55 10.51 -1.26 -15.11
C PHE A 55 9.98 -0.54 -13.87
N ILE A 56 9.53 0.70 -14.09
CA ILE A 56 8.86 1.52 -13.09
C ILE A 56 7.64 2.12 -13.77
N GLU A 57 6.47 1.83 -13.23
CA GLU A 57 5.20 2.42 -13.62
C GLU A 57 4.87 3.60 -12.69
N ILE A 58 4.37 4.67 -13.30
CA ILE A 58 3.84 5.84 -12.62
C ILE A 58 2.33 5.91 -12.90
N TYR A 59 1.53 6.08 -11.85
CA TYR A 59 0.09 6.30 -11.94
C TYR A 59 -0.28 7.74 -11.57
N ASN A 60 -1.22 8.30 -12.32
CA ASN A 60 -1.87 9.57 -12.01
C ASN A 60 -3.25 9.33 -11.36
N PRO A 61 -3.38 9.37 -10.03
CA PRO A 61 -4.66 9.17 -9.34
C PRO A 61 -5.61 10.38 -9.44
N THR A 62 -5.24 11.43 -10.16
CA THR A 62 -6.01 12.68 -10.20
C THR A 62 -6.91 12.78 -11.42
N SER A 63 -7.89 13.68 -11.35
CA SER A 63 -8.80 14.00 -12.46
C SER A 63 -8.20 14.92 -13.53
N GLN A 64 -6.92 15.30 -13.39
CA GLN A 64 -6.25 16.25 -14.28
C GLN A 64 -5.03 15.60 -14.93
N GLU A 65 -4.75 15.98 -16.18
CA GLU A 65 -3.50 15.62 -16.83
C GLU A 65 -2.34 16.28 -16.07
N ILE A 66 -1.30 15.50 -15.79
CA ILE A 66 -0.08 15.99 -15.14
C ILE A 66 1.06 15.97 -16.17
N ASN A 67 1.66 17.15 -16.39
CA ASN A 67 2.87 17.26 -17.21
C ASN A 67 4.09 16.82 -16.37
N LEU A 68 4.97 16.02 -16.96
CA LEU A 68 6.17 15.50 -16.31
C LEU A 68 7.37 16.45 -16.40
N ASP A 69 7.25 17.61 -17.06
CA ASP A 69 8.34 18.58 -17.19
C ASP A 69 8.95 18.95 -15.84
N GLY A 70 10.29 18.96 -15.79
CA GLY A 70 11.04 19.21 -14.57
C GLY A 70 10.99 18.08 -13.52
N LEU A 71 10.20 17.03 -13.74
CA LEU A 71 10.22 15.83 -12.92
C LEU A 71 11.33 14.87 -13.36
N ARG A 72 11.71 13.97 -12.46
CA ARG A 72 12.63 12.86 -12.75
C ARG A 72 12.32 11.66 -11.88
N LEU A 73 12.55 10.46 -12.42
CA LEU A 73 12.79 9.29 -11.59
C LEU A 73 14.26 9.29 -11.15
N ALA A 74 14.49 9.12 -9.87
CA ALA A 74 15.82 9.10 -9.26
C ALA A 74 15.98 7.90 -8.33
N LYS A 75 17.23 7.55 -8.05
CA LYS A 75 17.57 6.49 -7.10
C LYS A 75 18.74 6.84 -6.19
N ARG A 76 18.82 6.17 -5.04
CA ARG A 76 20.01 6.08 -4.17
C ARG A 76 20.24 4.63 -3.76
N THR A 77 21.50 4.25 -3.53
CA THR A 77 21.85 2.93 -2.96
C THR A 77 21.70 2.93 -1.45
N SER A 78 21.64 1.75 -0.82
CA SER A 78 21.50 1.65 0.63
C SER A 78 22.63 2.31 1.41
N THR A 79 23.83 2.31 0.85
CA THR A 79 25.05 2.93 1.42
C THR A 79 25.32 4.34 0.87
N ALA A 80 24.41 4.89 0.05
CA ALA A 80 24.57 6.24 -0.48
C ALA A 80 24.47 7.26 0.65
N VAL A 81 25.25 8.32 0.58
CA VAL A 81 25.01 9.54 1.36
C VAL A 81 23.89 10.36 0.74
N ALA A 82 23.26 11.27 1.49
CA ALA A 82 22.16 12.12 0.99
C ALA A 82 22.45 12.85 -0.34
N THR A 83 23.72 13.17 -0.62
CA THR A 83 24.16 13.84 -1.84
C THR A 83 24.47 12.90 -3.02
N ALA A 84 24.27 11.60 -2.88
CA ALA A 84 24.63 10.59 -3.89
C ALA A 84 23.42 10.05 -4.66
N SER A 85 22.47 10.92 -5.02
CA SER A 85 21.34 10.56 -5.90
C SER A 85 21.77 10.43 -7.37
N ALA A 86 21.25 9.43 -8.07
CA ALA A 86 21.43 9.23 -9.50
C ALA A 86 20.08 9.36 -10.23
N SER A 87 20.09 9.91 -11.44
CA SER A 87 18.90 9.95 -12.29
C SER A 87 18.68 8.59 -12.94
N ILE A 88 17.45 8.08 -12.90
CA ILE A 88 16.98 6.98 -13.76
C ILE A 88 16.55 7.56 -15.10
N VAL A 89 15.69 8.58 -15.05
CA VAL A 89 15.24 9.35 -16.21
C VAL A 89 14.85 10.76 -15.78
N ALA A 90 15.16 11.74 -16.61
CA ALA A 90 14.60 13.10 -16.51
C ALA A 90 13.55 13.26 -17.62
N PHE A 91 12.39 13.81 -17.26
CA PHE A 91 11.28 13.98 -18.19
C PHE A 91 11.35 15.35 -18.89
N ASN A 92 10.65 15.46 -20.01
CA ASN A 92 10.56 16.70 -20.81
C ASN A 92 9.11 17.18 -20.91
N SER A 93 8.93 18.35 -21.54
CA SER A 93 7.64 19.05 -21.64
C SER A 93 6.55 18.32 -22.41
N ASP A 94 6.91 17.34 -23.24
CA ASP A 94 5.98 16.62 -24.10
C ASP A 94 5.45 15.35 -23.40
N GLU A 95 6.06 14.94 -22.30
CA GLU A 95 5.72 13.76 -21.53
C GLU A 95 4.69 14.09 -20.46
N LYS A 96 3.59 13.35 -20.47
CA LYS A 96 2.42 13.63 -19.62
C LYS A 96 1.74 12.35 -19.20
N VAL A 97 0.99 12.41 -18.11
CA VAL A 97 0.12 11.32 -17.65
C VAL A 97 -1.31 11.82 -17.61
N ALA A 98 -2.17 11.24 -18.45
CA ALA A 98 -3.60 11.56 -18.47
C ALA A 98 -4.26 11.26 -17.11
N PRO A 99 -5.45 11.82 -16.83
CA PRO A 99 -6.21 11.48 -15.62
C PRO A 99 -6.40 9.97 -15.49
N TYR A 100 -6.17 9.42 -14.29
CA TYR A 100 -6.33 8.00 -13.97
C TYR A 100 -5.66 7.07 -15.01
N SER A 101 -4.45 7.42 -15.41
CA SER A 101 -3.68 6.73 -16.44
C SER A 101 -2.22 6.57 -16.00
N TYR A 102 -1.42 5.98 -16.88
CA TYR A 102 -0.10 5.42 -16.55
C TYR A 102 0.99 6.01 -17.42
N PHE A 103 2.21 5.88 -16.92
CA PHE A 103 3.43 6.11 -17.67
C PHE A 103 4.45 5.04 -17.30
N LEU A 104 4.93 4.29 -18.29
CA LEU A 104 5.85 3.18 -18.08
C LEU A 104 7.27 3.56 -18.52
N TRP A 105 8.19 3.59 -17.55
CA TRP A 105 9.62 3.61 -17.83
C TRP A 105 10.19 2.19 -17.78
N CYS A 106 11.08 1.88 -18.72
CA CYS A 106 11.80 0.61 -18.77
C CYS A 106 13.29 0.78 -18.98
N ASN A 107 14.08 -0.12 -18.42
CA ASN A 107 15.45 -0.29 -18.87
C ASN A 107 15.45 -0.80 -20.34
N GLY A 108 16.44 -0.37 -21.12
CA GLY A 108 16.58 -0.58 -22.55
C GLY A 108 16.20 -1.97 -23.09
N SER A 109 16.44 -3.06 -22.36
CA SER A 109 16.10 -4.40 -22.84
C SER A 109 14.61 -4.78 -22.75
N LEU A 110 13.79 -4.02 -22.02
CA LEU A 110 12.33 -4.25 -21.91
C LEU A 110 11.47 -3.31 -22.78
N ALA A 111 12.07 -2.28 -23.38
CA ALA A 111 11.34 -1.20 -24.04
C ALA A 111 10.31 -1.69 -25.07
N ASP A 112 10.76 -2.53 -26.01
CA ASP A 112 9.91 -3.03 -27.09
C ASP A 112 8.91 -4.10 -26.60
N ALA A 113 9.32 -4.92 -25.63
CA ALA A 113 8.51 -6.04 -25.15
C ALA A 113 7.25 -5.58 -24.40
N LEU A 114 7.36 -4.46 -23.68
CA LEU A 114 6.26 -3.88 -22.89
C LEU A 114 5.69 -2.59 -23.51
N ASN A 115 6.18 -2.18 -24.69
CA ASN A 115 5.82 -0.93 -25.35
C ASN A 115 5.91 0.27 -24.39
N CYS A 116 7.07 0.43 -23.76
CA CYS A 116 7.25 1.42 -22.70
C CYS A 116 7.23 2.86 -23.26
N ASP A 117 6.64 3.78 -22.51
CA ASP A 117 6.55 5.20 -22.90
C ASP A 117 7.93 5.86 -22.95
N LYS A 118 8.85 5.39 -22.09
CA LYS A 118 10.23 5.86 -22.08
C LYS A 118 11.20 4.76 -21.72
N SER A 119 12.40 4.85 -22.27
CA SER A 119 13.46 3.92 -21.95
C SER A 119 14.82 4.58 -21.81
N THR A 120 15.60 4.12 -20.83
CA THR A 120 17.00 4.49 -20.62
C THR A 120 17.83 3.26 -20.24
N GLY A 121 19.16 3.37 -20.20
CA GLY A 121 20.05 2.30 -19.74
C GLY A 121 20.22 2.22 -18.22
N ALA A 122 19.42 2.94 -17.43
CA ALA A 122 19.57 2.98 -15.99
C ALA A 122 19.18 1.64 -15.35
N ILE A 123 19.96 1.16 -14.39
CA ILE A 123 19.70 -0.11 -13.67
C ILE A 123 19.19 0.21 -12.27
N VAL A 124 18.23 -0.54 -11.77
CA VAL A 124 17.75 -0.47 -10.39
C VAL A 124 18.06 -1.78 -9.67
N SER A 125 18.60 -1.68 -8.45
CA SER A 125 19.06 -2.81 -7.65
C SER A 125 18.17 -3.02 -6.42
N ASN A 126 18.24 -4.22 -5.84
CA ASN A 126 17.42 -4.67 -4.71
C ASN A 126 17.58 -3.90 -3.39
N ASN A 127 18.58 -3.03 -3.31
CA ASN A 127 18.85 -2.17 -2.16
C ASN A 127 18.77 -0.68 -2.53
N ASN A 128 18.04 -0.34 -3.60
CA ASN A 128 17.79 1.04 -3.96
C ASN A 128 16.52 1.60 -3.31
N THR A 129 16.55 2.90 -3.06
CA THR A 129 15.35 3.73 -2.93
C THR A 129 15.13 4.44 -4.26
N ILE A 130 13.88 4.55 -4.70
CA ILE A 130 13.42 5.12 -5.96
C ILE A 130 12.44 6.24 -5.62
N ALA A 131 12.51 7.36 -6.32
CA ALA A 131 11.60 8.48 -6.10
C ALA A 131 11.21 9.19 -7.40
N ILE A 132 10.00 9.73 -7.41
CA ILE A 132 9.60 10.81 -8.31
C ILE A 132 10.02 12.12 -7.63
N LEU A 133 10.99 12.82 -8.22
CA LEU A 133 11.44 14.12 -7.73
C LEU A 133 10.92 15.23 -8.64
N ASN A 134 10.45 16.32 -8.05
CA ASN A 134 10.28 17.59 -8.73
C ASN A 134 11.53 18.46 -8.54
N GLY A 135 12.21 18.79 -9.63
CA GLY A 135 13.40 19.63 -9.61
C GLY A 135 14.70 18.84 -9.57
N ALA A 136 15.62 19.21 -8.68
CA ALA A 136 16.99 18.70 -8.66
C ALA A 136 17.13 17.30 -8.02
N LEU A 137 18.27 16.63 -8.27
CA LEU A 137 18.52 15.26 -7.78
C LEU A 137 18.76 15.18 -6.27
N ILE A 138 19.27 16.24 -5.65
CA ILE A 138 19.74 16.20 -4.25
C ILE A 138 18.70 16.81 -3.31
N ASP A 139 18.15 17.96 -3.69
CA ASP A 139 17.25 18.82 -2.91
C ASP A 139 15.90 19.07 -3.62
N GLY A 140 15.58 18.28 -4.64
CA GLY A 140 14.25 18.27 -5.25
C GLY A 140 13.18 17.77 -4.28
N ILE A 141 11.93 18.17 -4.53
CA ILE A 141 10.78 17.77 -3.73
C ILE A 141 10.43 16.32 -4.10
N VAL A 142 10.43 15.42 -3.12
CA VAL A 142 9.92 14.05 -3.29
C VAL A 142 8.40 14.10 -3.40
N LEU A 143 7.85 13.64 -4.53
CA LEU A 143 6.41 13.50 -4.72
C LEU A 143 5.91 12.14 -4.23
N ASP A 144 6.67 11.10 -4.54
CA ASP A 144 6.42 9.74 -4.06
C ASP A 144 7.72 8.93 -4.15
N ALA A 145 7.83 7.88 -3.34
CA ALA A 145 9.00 7.04 -3.30
C ALA A 145 8.72 5.60 -2.85
N VAL A 146 9.48 4.67 -3.43
CA VAL A 146 9.49 3.25 -3.08
C VAL A 146 10.89 2.87 -2.63
N THR A 147 11.00 2.26 -1.45
CA THR A 147 12.29 1.91 -0.86
C THR A 147 12.41 0.42 -0.62
N PHE A 148 13.52 -0.16 -1.08
CA PHE A 148 13.89 -1.53 -0.80
C PHE A 148 15.04 -1.62 0.21
N GLY A 149 14.92 -2.58 1.14
CA GLY A 149 15.95 -2.86 2.13
C GLY A 149 16.02 -1.81 3.25
N SER A 150 17.22 -1.52 3.74
CA SER A 150 17.45 -0.61 4.87
C SER A 150 18.51 0.43 4.51
N PRO A 151 18.17 1.42 3.67
CA PRO A 151 19.11 2.48 3.29
C PRO A 151 19.39 3.46 4.44
N ASP A 152 20.59 4.03 4.45
CA ASP A 152 20.98 5.08 5.42
C ASP A 152 20.26 6.41 5.14
N PHE A 153 19.95 6.69 3.87
CA PHE A 153 19.33 7.94 3.41
C PHE A 153 18.20 7.67 2.37
N PRO A 154 17.08 7.04 2.78
CA PRO A 154 15.95 6.75 1.91
C PRO A 154 15.29 8.00 1.33
N PHE A 155 14.62 7.86 0.19
CA PHE A 155 13.57 8.80 -0.21
C PHE A 155 12.21 8.41 0.37
N GLY A 156 11.95 7.10 0.47
CA GLY A 156 10.66 6.57 0.91
C GLY A 156 10.42 6.73 2.40
N GLU A 157 9.16 6.64 2.76
CA GLU A 157 8.66 6.84 4.11
C GLU A 157 8.11 5.55 4.73
N GLY A 158 7.97 5.59 6.05
CA GLY A 158 7.44 4.48 6.84
C GLY A 158 8.32 3.23 6.77
N THR A 159 7.65 2.06 6.79
CA THR A 159 8.34 0.77 6.71
C THR A 159 8.62 0.43 5.25
N PHE A 160 9.87 0.09 4.95
CA PHE A 160 10.35 -0.22 3.60
C PHE A 160 9.99 -1.63 3.16
N LEU A 161 10.08 -1.87 1.85
CA LEU A 161 9.79 -3.15 1.23
C LEU A 161 11.02 -4.05 1.18
N THR A 162 10.77 -5.35 1.13
CA THR A 162 11.73 -6.28 0.54
C THR A 162 11.65 -6.12 -0.98
N ALA A 163 12.80 -6.11 -1.65
CA ALA A 163 12.85 -6.12 -3.10
C ALA A 163 12.06 -7.31 -3.69
N PRO A 164 11.35 -7.14 -4.81
CA PRO A 164 10.72 -8.27 -5.48
C PRO A 164 11.77 -9.27 -5.98
N GLU A 165 11.40 -10.55 -6.00
CA GLU A 165 12.23 -11.61 -6.56
C GLU A 165 12.31 -11.50 -8.08
N PRO A 166 13.35 -12.10 -8.72
CA PRO A 166 13.48 -12.20 -10.16
C PRO A 166 12.18 -12.62 -10.87
N GLY A 167 11.57 -11.71 -11.64
CA GLY A 167 10.37 -11.97 -12.43
C GLY A 167 9.04 -11.61 -11.77
N THR A 168 9.11 -11.07 -10.56
CA THR A 168 7.98 -10.55 -9.81
C THR A 168 8.09 -9.02 -9.72
N SER A 169 7.02 -8.37 -9.29
CA SER A 169 7.01 -6.93 -9.03
C SER A 169 6.38 -6.64 -7.67
N VAL A 170 6.52 -5.40 -7.22
CA VAL A 170 5.66 -4.83 -6.19
C VAL A 170 4.68 -3.88 -6.86
N GLU A 171 3.41 -3.97 -6.49
CA GLU A 171 2.33 -3.16 -7.03
C GLU A 171 1.63 -2.41 -5.89
N ARG A 172 1.42 -1.11 -6.07
CA ARG A 172 0.70 -0.24 -5.14
C ARG A 172 -0.77 -0.64 -5.17
N LYS A 173 -1.36 -0.79 -4.00
CA LYS A 173 -2.75 -1.18 -3.83
C LYS A 173 -3.69 -0.09 -4.36
N ALA A 174 -4.89 -0.51 -4.76
CA ALA A 174 -5.98 0.44 -4.98
C ALA A 174 -6.64 0.89 -3.68
N LYS A 175 -6.69 0.01 -2.67
CA LYS A 175 -7.20 0.29 -1.32
C LYS A 175 -6.32 -0.37 -0.27
N GLY A 176 -6.36 0.12 0.96
CA GLY A 176 -5.59 -0.49 2.07
C GLY A 176 -5.92 -1.97 2.32
N THR A 177 -7.12 -2.41 1.92
CA THR A 177 -7.59 -3.81 2.02
C THR A 177 -7.30 -4.66 0.80
N SER A 178 -6.79 -4.10 -0.29
CA SER A 178 -6.54 -4.85 -1.53
C SER A 178 -5.47 -5.91 -1.34
N THR A 179 -5.67 -7.05 -1.99
CA THR A 179 -4.75 -8.19 -2.00
C THR A 179 -4.26 -8.46 -3.42
N ALA A 180 -3.26 -9.32 -3.58
CA ALA A 180 -2.80 -9.72 -4.91
C ALA A 180 -3.93 -10.33 -5.75
N GLU A 181 -4.84 -11.06 -5.13
CA GLU A 181 -5.99 -11.64 -5.81
C GLU A 181 -7.02 -10.58 -6.21
N SER A 182 -7.31 -9.57 -5.37
CA SER A 182 -8.31 -8.56 -5.72
C SER A 182 -7.84 -7.56 -6.77
N MET A 183 -6.51 -7.39 -6.89
CA MET A 183 -5.82 -6.49 -7.83
C MET A 183 -5.51 -7.14 -9.19
N MET A 184 -5.99 -8.36 -9.48
CA MET A 184 -5.87 -8.89 -10.85
C MET A 184 -6.72 -8.07 -11.82
N ASP A 185 -6.24 -7.92 -13.05
CA ASP A 185 -6.97 -7.25 -14.12
C ASP A 185 -8.42 -7.76 -14.23
N SER A 186 -9.35 -6.84 -14.47
CA SER A 186 -10.80 -7.12 -14.60
C SER A 186 -11.50 -7.56 -13.30
N LEU A 187 -10.82 -7.59 -12.16
CA LEU A 187 -11.45 -7.73 -10.84
C LEU A 187 -11.69 -6.37 -10.19
N LEU A 188 -12.49 -6.37 -9.12
CA LEU A 188 -13.05 -5.13 -8.59
C LEU A 188 -12.00 -4.12 -8.14
N ASP A 189 -10.89 -4.55 -7.52
CA ASP A 189 -9.86 -3.60 -7.07
C ASP A 189 -8.85 -3.24 -8.17
N GLY A 190 -8.56 -4.16 -9.09
CA GLY A 190 -7.66 -3.92 -10.24
C GLY A 190 -8.21 -2.96 -11.32
N LEU A 191 -9.31 -2.26 -11.04
CA LEU A 191 -9.90 -1.23 -11.91
C LEU A 191 -10.12 0.10 -11.16
N LEU A 192 -9.63 0.22 -9.92
CA LEU A 192 -9.89 1.37 -9.04
C LEU A 192 -8.72 2.33 -8.90
N GLY A 193 -7.64 2.10 -9.64
CA GLY A 193 -6.42 2.88 -9.67
C GLY A 193 -5.47 2.49 -8.54
N ASN A 194 -4.21 2.24 -8.86
CA ASN A 194 -3.13 1.94 -7.92
C ASN A 194 -2.65 3.20 -7.17
N GLY A 195 -3.57 3.89 -6.48
CA GLY A 195 -3.33 5.18 -5.86
C GLY A 195 -3.27 5.18 -4.33
N TYR A 196 -3.35 4.02 -3.67
CA TYR A 196 -3.35 3.98 -2.20
C TYR A 196 -1.98 4.35 -1.62
N ASP A 197 -1.98 5.32 -0.72
CA ASP A 197 -0.80 5.86 -0.08
C ASP A 197 -1.10 6.20 1.39
N SER A 198 -0.63 5.35 2.29
CA SER A 198 -0.75 5.52 3.73
C SER A 198 0.50 6.16 4.36
N GLY A 199 1.49 6.51 3.54
CA GLY A 199 2.81 6.96 3.96
C GLY A 199 3.70 5.85 4.51
N SER A 200 3.49 4.60 4.07
CA SER A 200 4.33 3.47 4.44
C SER A 200 4.35 2.43 3.33
N ASN A 201 5.49 2.29 2.64
CA ASN A 201 5.61 1.37 1.50
C ASN A 201 5.11 -0.06 1.80
N ALA A 202 5.42 -0.62 2.97
CA ALA A 202 4.95 -1.96 3.36
C ALA A 202 3.42 -2.12 3.52
N SER A 203 2.69 -1.03 3.74
CA SER A 203 1.21 -1.04 3.80
C SER A 203 0.59 -0.79 2.44
N ASP A 204 1.32 -0.09 1.56
CA ASP A 204 0.83 0.45 0.30
C ASP A 204 1.01 -0.52 -0.86
N PHE A 205 1.96 -1.46 -0.77
CA PHE A 205 2.27 -2.38 -1.85
C PHE A 205 1.93 -3.84 -1.53
N ILE A 206 1.69 -4.61 -2.59
CA ILE A 206 1.59 -6.07 -2.62
C ILE A 206 2.66 -6.62 -3.58
N VAL A 207 2.98 -7.91 -3.48
CA VAL A 207 3.84 -8.59 -4.46
C VAL A 207 2.97 -9.17 -5.57
N ARG A 208 3.47 -9.12 -6.82
CA ARG A 208 2.88 -9.74 -8.00
C ARG A 208 3.80 -10.83 -8.53
N ASP A 209 3.32 -12.07 -8.49
CA ASP A 209 4.05 -13.20 -9.07
C ASP A 209 4.12 -13.14 -10.61
N SER A 210 3.15 -12.46 -11.22
CA SER A 210 3.11 -12.17 -12.65
C SER A 210 2.85 -10.67 -12.83
N PRO A 211 3.89 -9.87 -13.07
CA PRO A 211 3.76 -8.43 -13.31
C PRO A 211 2.88 -8.14 -14.54
N GLN A 212 2.10 -7.06 -14.46
CA GLN A 212 1.17 -6.64 -15.53
C GLN A 212 1.24 -5.13 -15.75
N PRO A 213 2.43 -4.57 -16.08
CA PRO A 213 2.60 -3.14 -16.16
C PRO A 213 1.75 -2.52 -17.27
N GLN A 214 1.26 -1.32 -16.99
CA GLN A 214 0.43 -0.49 -17.82
C GLN A 214 1.25 0.72 -18.31
N ASN A 215 0.99 1.16 -19.54
CA ASN A 215 1.64 2.31 -20.17
C ASN A 215 0.58 3.35 -20.59
N SER A 216 0.98 4.41 -21.28
CA SER A 216 0.04 5.47 -21.69
C SER A 216 -1.04 5.02 -22.67
N ALA A 217 -0.90 3.85 -23.29
CA ALA A 217 -1.90 3.25 -24.18
C ALA A 217 -2.88 2.33 -23.44
N SER A 218 -2.63 2.01 -22.16
CA SER A 218 -3.55 1.25 -21.32
C SER A 218 -4.87 2.02 -21.09
N ALA A 219 -5.94 1.27 -20.82
CA ALA A 219 -7.22 1.88 -20.49
C ALA A 219 -7.09 2.69 -19.18
N SER A 220 -7.74 3.85 -19.13
CA SER A 220 -7.81 4.64 -17.91
C SER A 220 -8.64 3.91 -16.86
N GLU A 221 -8.13 3.83 -15.63
CA GLU A 221 -8.86 3.26 -14.50
C GLU A 221 -9.79 4.31 -13.92
N THR A 222 -10.97 4.45 -14.53
CA THR A 222 -12.04 5.21 -13.92
C THR A 222 -12.56 4.45 -12.70
N LEU A 223 -12.64 5.12 -11.54
CA LEU A 223 -13.57 4.73 -10.48
C LEU A 223 -14.89 4.39 -11.17
N ALA A 224 -15.26 3.11 -11.22
CA ALA A 224 -16.50 2.70 -11.85
C ALA A 224 -17.60 3.52 -11.19
N GLU A 225 -18.11 4.53 -11.90
CA GLU A 225 -19.37 5.18 -11.55
C GLU A 225 -20.32 4.00 -11.45
N ALA A 226 -20.79 3.72 -10.24
CA ALA A 226 -21.64 2.57 -9.96
C ALA A 226 -22.74 2.62 -11.01
N THR A 227 -22.60 1.79 -12.06
CA THR A 227 -23.65 1.67 -13.07
C THR A 227 -24.84 1.26 -12.23
N PRO A 228 -25.94 2.04 -12.18
CA PRO A 228 -27.06 1.71 -11.34
C PRO A 228 -27.42 0.29 -11.75
N THR A 229 -27.15 -0.66 -10.85
CA THR A 229 -27.53 -2.04 -11.07
C THR A 229 -29.03 -1.95 -11.11
N VAL A 230 -29.59 -2.01 -12.33
CA VAL A 230 -31.03 -2.12 -12.52
C VAL A 230 -31.36 -3.40 -11.78
N THR A 231 -31.80 -3.24 -10.53
CA THR A 231 -32.35 -4.34 -9.77
C THR A 231 -33.63 -4.62 -10.51
N GLU A 232 -33.58 -5.56 -11.44
CA GLU A 232 -34.78 -6.07 -12.08
C GLU A 232 -35.67 -6.52 -10.93
N THR A 233 -36.69 -5.70 -10.65
CA THR A 233 -37.71 -6.04 -9.69
C THR A 233 -38.46 -7.19 -10.35
N LEU A 234 -38.12 -8.42 -9.97
CA LEU A 234 -38.80 -9.62 -10.46
C LEU A 234 -40.30 -9.37 -10.29
N THR A 235 -40.96 -9.13 -11.41
CA THR A 235 -42.41 -9.00 -11.44
C THR A 235 -42.92 -10.38 -11.04
N PRO A 236 -43.76 -10.51 -9.99
CA PRO A 236 -44.18 -11.84 -9.53
C PRO A 236 -44.87 -12.55 -10.69
N THR A 237 -44.22 -13.61 -11.19
CA THR A 237 -44.80 -14.48 -12.20
C THR A 237 -46.08 -15.07 -11.62
N PRO A 238 -47.24 -14.99 -12.30
CA PRO A 238 -48.46 -15.60 -11.81
C PRO A 238 -48.23 -17.09 -11.63
N SER A 239 -48.47 -17.59 -10.41
CA SER A 239 -48.39 -19.00 -10.09
C SER A 239 -49.52 -19.73 -10.84
N GLU A 240 -49.17 -20.50 -11.88
CA GLU A 240 -50.12 -21.38 -12.53
C GLU A 240 -50.53 -22.49 -11.54
N THR A 241 -51.83 -22.54 -11.26
CA THR A 241 -52.44 -23.58 -10.44
C THR A 241 -52.42 -24.89 -11.23
N ALA A 242 -51.61 -25.86 -10.79
CA ALA A 242 -51.54 -27.17 -11.43
C ALA A 242 -52.92 -27.85 -11.40
N THR A 243 -53.47 -28.10 -12.59
CA THR A 243 -54.67 -28.93 -12.78
C THR A 243 -54.24 -30.40 -12.67
N PRO A 244 -54.93 -31.26 -11.90
CA PRO A 244 -54.51 -32.64 -11.72
C PRO A 244 -54.65 -33.45 -13.02
N THR A 245 -53.52 -33.96 -13.52
CA THR A 245 -53.45 -34.88 -14.66
C THR A 245 -53.94 -36.28 -14.24
N PRO A 246 -54.81 -36.96 -15.03
CA PRO A 246 -55.29 -38.28 -14.68
C PRO A 246 -54.17 -39.32 -14.73
N THR A 247 -54.06 -40.11 -13.67
CA THR A 247 -53.11 -41.22 -13.55
C THR A 247 -53.56 -42.39 -14.43
N VAL A 248 -52.78 -42.71 -15.48
CA VAL A 248 -52.93 -43.95 -16.24
C VAL A 248 -52.08 -45.03 -15.59
N THR A 249 -52.73 -46.08 -15.11
CA THR A 249 -52.07 -47.27 -14.56
C THR A 249 -51.68 -48.19 -15.70
N GLU A 250 -50.39 -48.20 -16.08
CA GLU A 250 -49.86 -49.21 -16.99
C GLU A 250 -49.44 -50.47 -16.22
N THR A 251 -49.82 -51.63 -16.77
CA THR A 251 -49.50 -52.95 -16.21
C THR A 251 -48.23 -53.46 -16.89
N ILE A 252 -47.15 -53.66 -16.12
CA ILE A 252 -45.86 -54.08 -16.67
C ILE A 252 -45.77 -55.61 -16.69
N THR A 253 -45.58 -56.18 -17.88
CA THR A 253 -45.32 -57.61 -18.11
C THR A 253 -43.82 -57.89 -17.90
N PRO A 254 -43.41 -58.93 -17.15
CA PRO A 254 -41.99 -59.20 -16.93
C PRO A 254 -41.30 -59.72 -18.20
N THR A 255 -40.19 -59.09 -18.57
CA THR A 255 -39.30 -59.49 -19.68
C THR A 255 -38.14 -60.31 -19.11
N PRO A 256 -37.68 -61.39 -19.76
CA PRO A 256 -36.71 -62.32 -19.17
C PRO A 256 -35.31 -61.70 -18.97
N SER A 257 -34.68 -62.11 -17.87
CA SER A 257 -33.34 -61.73 -17.42
C SER A 257 -32.26 -62.33 -18.33
N GLU A 258 -31.39 -61.50 -18.90
CA GLU A 258 -30.14 -61.96 -19.50
C GLU A 258 -29.07 -62.17 -18.42
N THR A 259 -28.38 -63.30 -18.53
CA THR A 259 -27.32 -63.74 -17.63
C THR A 259 -26.01 -63.03 -17.99
N ALA A 260 -25.48 -62.19 -17.10
CA ALA A 260 -24.19 -61.54 -17.28
C ALA A 260 -23.03 -62.57 -17.21
N THR A 261 -22.15 -62.50 -18.22
CA THR A 261 -20.92 -63.30 -18.34
C THR A 261 -19.83 -62.70 -17.43
N PRO A 262 -19.05 -63.51 -16.66
CA PRO A 262 -18.05 -62.96 -15.75
C PRO A 262 -16.87 -62.33 -16.51
N THR A 263 -16.60 -61.06 -16.20
CA THR A 263 -15.40 -60.30 -16.62
C THR A 263 -14.17 -60.77 -15.82
N PRO A 264 -12.99 -60.95 -16.43
CA PRO A 264 -11.79 -61.40 -15.72
C PRO A 264 -11.27 -60.33 -14.75
N THR A 265 -11.09 -60.75 -13.50
CA THR A 265 -10.49 -59.96 -12.41
C THR A 265 -8.99 -59.79 -12.66
N GLN A 266 -8.51 -58.56 -12.79
CA GLN A 266 -7.08 -58.26 -12.76
C GLN A 266 -6.59 -58.28 -11.30
N THR A 267 -5.56 -59.07 -11.04
CA THR A 267 -4.89 -59.16 -9.74
C THR A 267 -3.91 -57.99 -9.62
N GLU A 268 -4.19 -57.04 -8.72
CA GLU A 268 -3.23 -55.99 -8.38
C GLU A 268 -2.07 -56.56 -7.54
N SER A 269 -0.85 -56.19 -7.92
CA SER A 269 0.39 -56.51 -7.21
C SER A 269 0.49 -55.70 -5.91
N PRO A 270 1.01 -56.25 -4.80
CA PRO A 270 1.09 -55.53 -3.55
C PRO A 270 2.02 -54.31 -3.67
N THR A 271 1.47 -53.13 -3.38
CA THR A 271 2.22 -51.89 -3.18
C THR A 271 3.10 -52.02 -1.92
N PRO A 272 4.39 -51.64 -1.95
CA PRO A 272 5.23 -51.71 -0.77
C PRO A 272 4.77 -50.73 0.31
N THR A 273 4.59 -51.25 1.52
CA THR A 273 4.27 -50.50 2.74
C THR A 273 5.38 -49.50 3.06
N PRO A 274 5.09 -48.20 3.28
CA PRO A 274 6.11 -47.23 3.67
C PRO A 274 6.69 -47.58 5.05
N SER A 275 8.02 -47.59 5.13
CA SER A 275 8.77 -47.77 6.38
C SER A 275 8.56 -46.57 7.30
N GLU A 276 8.22 -46.82 8.57
CA GLU A 276 8.11 -45.78 9.58
C GLU A 276 9.45 -45.05 9.74
N THR A 277 9.44 -43.74 9.47
CA THR A 277 10.58 -42.86 9.70
C THR A 277 10.46 -42.34 11.13
N VAL A 278 11.40 -42.72 12.00
CA VAL A 278 11.45 -42.28 13.38
C VAL A 278 11.68 -40.77 13.41
N THR A 279 10.68 -40.01 13.85
CA THR A 279 10.78 -38.55 14.02
C THR A 279 11.63 -38.29 15.28
N PRO A 280 12.74 -37.52 15.21
CA PRO A 280 13.50 -37.20 16.40
C PRO A 280 12.68 -36.28 17.32
N THR A 281 12.59 -36.66 18.59
CA THR A 281 11.95 -35.86 19.65
C THR A 281 12.70 -34.53 19.80
N PRO A 282 12.00 -33.37 19.79
CA PRO A 282 12.65 -32.07 19.94
C PRO A 282 13.31 -31.97 21.32
N SER A 283 14.59 -31.58 21.33
CA SER A 283 15.35 -31.27 22.54
C SER A 283 14.91 -29.91 23.07
N GLU A 284 14.49 -29.84 24.34
CA GLU A 284 14.10 -28.59 24.99
C GLU A 284 15.27 -27.61 25.02
N THR A 285 15.15 -26.53 24.26
CA THR A 285 16.12 -25.44 24.26
C THR A 285 15.77 -24.48 25.39
N ILE A 286 16.65 -24.35 26.38
CA ILE A 286 16.47 -23.44 27.51
C ILE A 286 16.53 -22.00 26.99
N MET A 287 15.39 -21.31 27.01
CA MET A 287 15.29 -19.92 26.58
C MET A 287 16.04 -19.00 27.58
N PRO A 288 17.04 -18.21 27.14
CA PRO A 288 17.71 -17.28 28.05
C PRO A 288 16.73 -16.21 28.52
N THR A 289 16.72 -15.97 29.83
CA THR A 289 15.94 -14.91 30.47
C THR A 289 16.28 -13.55 29.84
N PRO A 290 15.30 -12.72 29.44
CA PRO A 290 15.58 -11.45 28.80
C PRO A 290 16.27 -10.51 29.79
N THR A 291 17.53 -10.16 29.49
CA THR A 291 18.27 -9.11 30.18
C THR A 291 17.59 -7.77 29.88
N VAL A 292 17.16 -7.07 30.92
CA VAL A 292 16.55 -5.74 30.80
C VAL A 292 17.63 -4.74 30.41
N THR A 293 17.69 -4.38 29.13
CA THR A 293 18.56 -3.32 28.62
C THR A 293 18.07 -1.96 29.15
N PRO A 294 18.94 -1.13 29.75
CA PRO A 294 18.54 0.20 30.22
C PRO A 294 18.07 1.06 29.04
N ILE A 295 16.90 1.67 29.19
CA ILE A 295 16.32 2.59 28.20
C ILE A 295 17.27 3.79 28.04
N PRO A 296 17.76 4.09 26.82
CA PRO A 296 18.60 5.27 26.60
C PRO A 296 17.79 6.53 26.92
N THR A 297 18.37 7.41 27.73
CA THR A 297 17.81 8.74 27.98
C THR A 297 17.95 9.54 26.68
N SER A 298 16.83 9.82 26.01
CA SER A 298 16.84 10.57 24.76
C SER A 298 17.15 12.05 25.03
N THR A 299 18.28 12.50 24.50
CA THR A 299 18.59 13.92 24.37
C THR A 299 17.59 14.54 23.38
N PRO A 300 16.94 15.68 23.70
CA PRO A 300 16.01 16.31 22.77
C PRO A 300 16.76 16.75 21.51
N VAL A 301 16.38 16.17 20.37
CA VAL A 301 16.88 16.55 19.04
C VAL A 301 16.09 17.78 18.58
N GLU A 302 16.77 18.88 18.33
CA GLU A 302 16.17 20.07 17.72
C GLU A 302 16.28 19.95 16.19
N GLU A 303 15.14 19.93 15.50
CA GLU A 303 15.07 19.92 14.04
C GLU A 303 14.56 21.27 13.54
N VAL A 304 15.30 21.90 12.62
CA VAL A 304 14.90 23.15 11.96
C VAL A 304 14.01 22.80 10.78
N VAL A 305 12.73 23.16 10.87
CA VAL A 305 11.72 22.71 9.89
C VAL A 305 11.44 23.75 8.82
N ALA A 306 11.64 25.03 9.12
CA ALA A 306 11.53 26.09 8.12
C ALA A 306 12.30 27.35 8.53
N THR A 307 12.89 28.02 7.54
CA THR A 307 13.44 29.37 7.66
C THR A 307 12.66 30.28 6.73
N PHE A 308 12.01 31.31 7.29
CA PHE A 308 11.27 32.30 6.52
C PHE A 308 12.09 33.60 6.46
N ASN A 309 12.51 33.95 5.24
CA ASN A 309 13.28 35.17 4.98
C ASN A 309 12.31 36.28 4.54
N PHE A 310 12.08 37.26 5.41
CA PHE A 310 11.36 38.48 5.06
C PHE A 310 12.35 39.63 4.81
N PRO A 311 12.02 40.62 3.97
CA PRO A 311 12.93 41.72 3.60
C PRO A 311 13.54 42.51 4.77
N SER A 312 12.99 42.39 5.97
CA SER A 312 13.48 43.06 7.18
C SER A 312 13.71 42.14 8.38
N ARG A 313 13.42 40.82 8.29
CA ARG A 313 13.50 39.87 9.42
C ARG A 313 13.66 38.43 8.95
N ASN A 314 14.52 37.68 9.63
CA ASN A 314 14.58 36.21 9.50
C ASN A 314 13.86 35.57 10.69
N VAL A 315 12.95 34.64 10.40
CA VAL A 315 12.25 33.84 11.41
C VAL A 315 12.63 32.38 11.21
N VAL A 316 13.18 31.77 12.26
CA VAL A 316 13.48 30.34 12.28
C VAL A 316 12.44 29.65 13.13
N CYS A 317 11.78 28.64 12.55
CA CYS A 317 10.83 27.79 13.24
C CYS A 317 11.44 26.40 13.45
N LYS A 318 11.35 25.91 14.68
CA LYS A 318 11.84 24.61 15.13
C LYS A 318 10.67 23.76 15.61
N ILE A 319 10.75 22.46 15.35
CA ILE A 319 9.93 21.47 16.07
C ILE A 319 10.79 20.92 17.21
N ILE A 320 10.25 21.01 18.42
CA ILE A 320 10.89 20.50 19.64
C ILE A 320 10.04 19.35 20.14
N TYR A 321 10.57 18.14 20.11
CA TYR A 321 9.91 16.95 20.64
C TYR A 321 10.13 16.87 22.15
N LYS A 322 9.07 17.12 22.93
CA LYS A 322 9.13 17.02 24.39
C LYS A 322 8.57 15.69 24.84
N PRO A 323 9.31 14.91 25.65
CA PRO A 323 8.75 13.70 26.23
C PRO A 323 7.62 14.08 27.20
N TYR A 324 6.56 13.29 27.21
CA TYR A 324 5.51 13.37 28.23
C TYR A 324 5.26 12.00 28.83
N LYS A 325 4.85 12.01 30.10
CA LYS A 325 4.44 10.82 30.83
C LYS A 325 3.18 11.13 31.63
N VAL A 326 2.09 10.47 31.26
CA VAL A 326 0.81 10.56 31.98
C VAL A 326 0.43 9.13 32.36
N LEU A 327 0.56 8.81 33.66
CA LEU A 327 0.34 7.47 34.20
C LEU A 327 1.23 6.42 33.48
N PHE A 328 0.61 5.49 32.76
CA PHE A 328 1.26 4.44 31.98
C PHE A 328 1.58 4.86 30.54
N LEU A 329 1.05 5.99 30.06
CA LEU A 329 1.29 6.47 28.71
C LEU A 329 2.56 7.33 28.68
N SER A 330 3.54 6.90 27.90
CA SER A 330 4.77 7.64 27.64
C SER A 330 4.91 7.86 26.14
N GLY A 331 5.33 9.06 25.73
CA GLY A 331 5.53 9.39 24.33
C GLY A 331 6.24 10.73 24.16
N VAL A 332 6.31 11.21 22.92
CA VAL A 332 6.82 12.53 22.58
C VAL A 332 5.69 13.37 21.99
N MET A 333 5.57 14.63 22.41
CA MET A 333 4.70 15.60 21.75
C MET A 333 5.55 16.64 21.02
N PRO A 334 5.27 16.90 19.72
CA PRO A 334 5.92 17.99 19.01
C PRO A 334 5.40 19.32 19.54
N THR A 335 6.32 20.24 19.82
CA THR A 335 6.01 21.64 20.13
C THR A 335 6.65 22.54 19.09
N PHE A 336 5.86 23.42 18.49
CA PHE A 336 6.33 24.37 17.50
C PHE A 336 6.84 25.63 18.20
N SER A 337 8.07 26.04 17.89
CA SER A 337 8.68 27.26 18.42
C SER A 337 9.30 28.06 17.29
N CYS A 338 8.85 29.31 17.10
CA CYS A 338 9.42 30.23 16.13
C CYS A 338 10.08 31.41 16.84
N SER A 339 11.33 31.71 16.50
CA SER A 339 12.10 32.80 17.09
C SER A 339 12.74 33.67 16.01
N LYS A 340 12.85 34.97 16.29
CA LYS A 340 13.61 35.91 15.45
C LYS A 340 15.10 35.58 15.57
N VAL A 341 15.80 35.55 14.43
CA VAL A 341 17.26 35.50 14.43
C VAL A 341 17.77 36.92 14.63
N SER A 342 18.40 37.21 15.77
CA SER A 342 19.14 38.45 15.95
C SER A 342 20.40 38.40 15.09
N GLU A 343 20.60 39.39 14.22
CA GLU A 343 21.87 39.55 13.50
C GLU A 343 23.03 39.63 14.51
N PRO A 344 24.18 39.00 14.23
CA PRO A 344 25.35 39.13 15.09
C PRO A 344 25.73 40.61 15.18
N SER A 345 25.86 41.12 16.40
CA SER A 345 26.34 42.47 16.64
C SER A 345 27.72 42.63 16.01
N THR A 346 27.83 43.41 14.95
CA THR A 346 29.11 43.87 14.44
C THR A 346 29.69 44.84 15.46
N SER A 347 30.56 44.35 16.34
CA SER A 347 31.43 45.24 17.13
C SER A 347 32.45 45.84 16.16
N ASN A 348 32.26 47.11 15.83
CA ASN A 348 33.36 47.98 15.38
C ASN A 348 34.34 48.22 16.52
#